data_AF-A0A6A6U3I0-F1
#
_entry.id   AF-A0A6A6U3I0-F1
#
_cell.length_a   1.000
_cell.length_b   1.000
_cell.length_c   1.000
_cell.angle_alpha   90.00
_cell.angle_beta   90.00
_cell.angle_gamma   90.00
#
_symmetry.space_group_name_H-M   'P 1'
#
loop_
_entity.id
_entity.type
_entity.pdbx_description
1 polymer ?
#
loop_
_entity_poly.entity_id
_entity_poly.type
_entity_poly.pdbx_seq_one_letter_code
_entity_poly.pdbx_strand_id
1 'polypeptide(L)'
;MESERSVVDQARDALHSGDGEHTSRKILLWRILAPISWLLVFVTSIYYNFRSPHFNNGHHHYHRLAGTIWGINHLKHTPFSLNPVIGSIYWIVLFIFQAGYIYQLFVKERLASAINLAPTFTLNNLLGFGIIHLWCRSYFGWALFLVIVNWFNLTFSYFAYPKSPKIQHIAVLAGPLAWSFVSLYWVGAAATNAHHVAARVVANVFIWSWLVYGGFYLVAFKDWSVGFALSTLTAALGVSQFLTVIVALQWIFAFTIMAVLFVLSVIVAFPDATGVELGRGHVVSADREREPLLQGEA
;
A
#
# COMPACT_ATOMS: atom_id res chain seq x y z
N MET A 1 25.32 36.55 32.27
CA MET A 1 26.34 36.15 31.26
C MET A 1 26.86 34.72 31.43
N GLU A 2 26.80 34.11 32.61
CA GLU A 2 27.30 32.74 32.85
C GLU A 2 26.28 31.64 32.45
N SER A 3 24.99 31.98 32.41
CA SER A 3 23.89 31.07 32.03
C SER A 3 23.79 30.76 30.54
N GLU A 4 24.22 31.66 29.65
CA GLU A 4 24.15 31.44 28.18
C GLU A 4 25.27 30.53 27.68
N ARG A 5 26.45 30.55 28.31
CA ARG A 5 27.54 29.62 27.99
C ARG A 5 27.15 28.17 28.27
N SER A 6 26.40 27.92 29.35
CA SER A 6 25.91 26.57 29.70
C SER A 6 24.97 25.96 28.66
N VAL A 7 24.15 26.77 27.99
CA VAL A 7 23.19 26.28 26.97
C VAL A 7 23.91 26.02 25.65
N VAL A 8 24.86 26.89 25.29
CA VAL A 8 25.70 26.71 24.09
C VAL A 8 26.61 25.50 24.24
N ASP A 9 27.18 25.27 25.43
CA ASP A 9 27.99 24.09 25.71
C ASP A 9 27.15 22.81 25.77
N GLN A 10 25.92 22.84 26.31
CA GLN A 10 24.98 21.69 26.22
C GLN A 10 24.54 21.39 24.78
N ALA A 11 24.30 22.41 23.96
CA ALA A 11 23.98 22.24 22.55
C ALA A 11 25.20 21.71 21.76
N ARG A 12 26.41 22.14 22.11
CA ARG A 12 27.66 21.67 21.52
C ARG A 12 27.98 20.22 21.94
N ASP A 13 27.69 19.85 23.18
CA ASP A 13 27.85 18.50 23.69
C ASP A 13 26.79 17.54 23.14
N ALA A 14 25.56 18.01 22.88
CA ALA A 14 24.56 17.23 22.14
C ALA A 14 24.97 17.01 20.66
N LEU A 15 25.65 17.98 20.04
CA LEU A 15 26.23 17.85 18.70
C LEU A 15 27.48 16.94 18.66
N HIS A 16 28.24 16.84 19.76
CA HIS A 16 29.38 15.93 19.92
C HIS A 16 29.00 14.57 20.52
N SER A 17 27.80 14.42 21.06
CA SER A 17 27.23 13.15 21.49
C SER A 17 26.94 12.28 20.26
N GLY A 18 27.16 10.96 20.37
CA GLY A 18 27.03 10.01 19.25
C GLY A 18 25.70 10.04 18.49
N ASP A 19 24.68 10.74 18.99
CA ASP A 19 23.35 10.90 18.38
C ASP A 19 23.37 11.57 17.00
N GLY A 20 24.26 12.55 16.78
CA GLY A 20 24.41 13.20 15.47
C GLY A 20 24.99 12.26 14.41
N GLU A 21 25.94 11.42 14.81
CA GLU A 21 26.53 10.39 13.95
C GLU A 21 25.54 9.25 13.67
N HIS A 22 24.82 8.78 14.69
CA HIS A 22 23.76 7.77 14.55
C HIS A 22 22.64 8.24 13.63
N THR A 23 22.22 9.50 13.76
CA THR A 23 21.19 10.10 12.90
C THR A 23 21.67 10.22 11.45
N SER A 24 22.91 10.67 11.23
CA SER A 24 23.51 10.78 9.89
C SER A 24 23.65 9.43 9.20
N ARG A 25 24.12 8.41 9.93
CA ARG A 25 24.20 7.02 9.43
C ARG A 25 22.82 6.45 9.10
N LYS A 26 21.80 6.69 9.95
CA LYS A 26 20.42 6.26 9.69
C LYS A 26 19.84 6.91 8.44
N ILE A 27 20.06 8.21 8.24
CA ILE A 27 19.62 8.93 7.03
C ILE A 27 20.29 8.35 5.78
N LEU A 28 21.61 8.16 5.82
CA LEU A 28 22.37 7.58 4.72
C LEU A 28 21.87 6.16 4.38
N LEU A 29 21.66 5.33 5.41
CA LEU A 29 21.14 3.97 5.25
C LEU A 29 19.83 3.95 4.47
N TRP A 30 18.86 4.78 4.86
CA TRP A 30 17.55 4.79 4.20
C TRP A 30 17.57 5.42 2.81
N ARG A 31 18.45 6.40 2.56
CA ARG A 31 18.70 6.94 1.22
C ARG A 31 19.28 5.92 0.25
N ILE A 32 19.85 4.83 0.74
CA ILE A 32 20.41 3.73 -0.07
C ILE A 32 19.42 2.56 -0.15
N LEU A 33 18.95 2.06 1.01
CA LEU A 33 18.09 0.88 1.07
C LEU A 33 16.71 1.10 0.43
N ALA A 34 16.10 2.28 0.60
CA ALA A 34 14.79 2.55 0.01
C ALA A 34 14.83 2.52 -1.53
N PRO A 35 15.73 3.25 -2.23
CA PRO A 35 15.86 3.14 -3.68
C PRO A 35 16.23 1.73 -4.16
N ILE A 36 17.18 1.06 -3.50
CA ILE A 36 17.61 -0.28 -3.92
C ILE A 36 16.46 -1.29 -3.82
N SER A 37 15.75 -1.31 -2.68
CA SER A 37 14.61 -2.21 -2.49
C SER A 37 13.48 -1.93 -3.49
N TRP A 38 13.21 -0.66 -3.78
CA TRP A 38 12.23 -0.26 -4.79
C TRP A 38 12.65 -0.69 -6.20
N LEU A 39 13.90 -0.44 -6.59
CA LEU A 39 14.43 -0.83 -7.90
C LEU A 39 14.37 -2.34 -8.08
N LEU A 40 14.70 -3.09 -7.02
CA LEU A 40 14.63 -4.55 -7.01
C LEU A 40 13.23 -5.06 -7.33
N VAL A 41 12.20 -4.58 -6.63
CA VAL A 41 10.80 -5.00 -6.89
C VAL A 41 10.27 -4.46 -8.22
N PHE A 42 10.63 -3.25 -8.61
CA PHE A 42 10.23 -2.62 -9.87
C PHE A 42 10.75 -3.41 -11.08
N VAL A 43 12.06 -3.65 -11.15
CA VAL A 43 12.70 -4.41 -12.23
C VAL A 43 12.16 -5.84 -12.27
N THR A 44 11.99 -6.47 -11.11
CA THR A 44 11.42 -7.82 -10.99
C THR A 44 9.99 -7.87 -11.51
N SER A 45 9.18 -6.86 -11.19
CA SER A 45 7.80 -6.75 -11.66
C SER A 45 7.74 -6.61 -13.19
N ILE A 46 8.60 -5.76 -13.77
CA ILE A 46 8.70 -5.64 -15.24
C ILE A 46 9.13 -6.97 -15.86
N TYR A 47 10.19 -7.57 -15.34
CA TYR A 47 10.73 -8.82 -15.89
C TYR A 47 9.67 -9.93 -15.90
N TYR A 48 9.00 -10.19 -14.77
CA TYR A 48 8.00 -11.25 -14.68
C TYR A 48 6.63 -10.90 -15.26
N ASN A 49 6.41 -9.66 -15.72
CA ASN A 49 5.25 -9.35 -16.58
C ASN A 49 5.42 -9.95 -17.98
N PHE A 50 6.66 -9.99 -18.50
CA PHE A 50 6.93 -10.39 -19.89
C PHE A 50 7.65 -11.74 -20.02
N ARG A 51 8.39 -12.18 -19.01
CA ARG A 51 9.20 -13.40 -19.05
C ARG A 51 8.87 -14.32 -17.89
N SER A 52 8.79 -15.62 -18.17
CA SER A 52 8.68 -16.65 -17.14
C SER A 52 10.06 -16.96 -16.53
N PRO A 53 10.11 -17.49 -15.31
CA PRO A 53 11.36 -17.99 -14.74
C PRO A 53 11.99 -19.08 -15.62
N HIS A 54 13.30 -18.98 -15.90
CA HIS A 54 14.04 -19.91 -16.78
C HIS A 54 14.17 -21.36 -16.27
N PHE A 55 13.50 -21.74 -15.19
CA PHE A 55 13.78 -22.99 -14.46
C PHE A 55 12.96 -24.21 -14.90
N ASN A 56 12.33 -24.22 -16.08
CA ASN A 56 11.52 -25.37 -16.50
C ASN A 56 11.48 -25.62 -18.02
N ASN A 57 12.64 -25.56 -18.69
CA ASN A 57 12.76 -25.92 -20.11
C ASN A 57 12.95 -27.42 -20.40
N GLY A 58 12.79 -28.30 -19.41
CA GLY A 58 12.88 -29.73 -19.66
C GLY A 58 12.96 -30.53 -18.38
N HIS A 59 12.21 -31.62 -18.34
CA HIS A 59 12.31 -32.73 -17.39
C HIS A 59 11.55 -32.59 -16.06
N HIS A 60 10.36 -33.21 -16.09
CA HIS A 60 9.81 -34.04 -15.02
C HIS A 60 9.65 -33.42 -13.62
N HIS A 61 8.63 -32.59 -13.42
CA HIS A 61 7.70 -32.77 -12.29
C HIS A 61 6.33 -32.19 -12.67
N TYR A 62 5.33 -33.06 -12.79
CA TYR A 62 3.95 -32.80 -13.24
C TYR A 62 3.13 -31.86 -12.31
N HIS A 63 3.77 -31.17 -11.36
CA HIS A 63 3.08 -30.49 -10.24
C HIS A 63 3.37 -28.99 -10.09
N ARG A 64 4.29 -28.38 -10.87
CA ARG A 64 4.65 -26.96 -10.65
C ARG A 64 4.74 -26.18 -11.96
N LEU A 65 3.79 -25.25 -12.15
CA LEU A 65 3.76 -24.31 -13.26
C LEU A 65 4.68 -23.12 -12.94
N ALA A 66 5.52 -22.73 -13.91
CA ALA A 66 6.26 -21.48 -13.86
C ALA A 66 5.76 -20.57 -14.98
N GLY A 67 5.53 -19.30 -14.69
CA GLY A 67 4.90 -18.39 -15.64
C GLY A 67 5.13 -16.92 -15.30
N THR A 68 4.63 -16.04 -16.16
CA THR A 68 4.55 -14.61 -15.87
C THR A 68 3.51 -14.36 -14.76
N ILE A 69 3.54 -13.17 -14.15
CA ILE A 69 2.60 -12.76 -13.09
C ILE A 69 1.15 -13.00 -13.53
N TRP A 70 0.81 -12.44 -14.69
CA TRP A 70 -0.54 -12.56 -15.25
C TRP A 70 -0.80 -13.90 -15.95
N GLY A 71 0.24 -14.57 -16.45
CA GLY A 71 0.13 -15.92 -16.99
C GLY A 71 -0.34 -16.91 -15.94
N ILE A 72 0.26 -16.88 -14.74
CA ILE A 72 -0.19 -17.70 -13.61
C ILE A 72 -1.60 -17.30 -13.16
N ASN A 73 -1.93 -16.01 -13.11
CA ASN A 73 -3.30 -15.53 -12.80
C ASN A 73 -4.36 -16.09 -13.77
N HIS A 74 -4.03 -16.19 -15.06
CA HIS A 74 -4.93 -16.77 -16.06
C HIS A 74 -5.01 -18.30 -15.95
N LEU A 75 -3.87 -18.98 -15.78
CA LEU A 75 -3.82 -20.44 -15.65
C LEU A 75 -4.53 -20.94 -14.38
N LYS A 76 -4.40 -20.20 -13.28
CA LYS A 76 -5.06 -20.46 -12.00
C LYS A 76 -6.21 -19.47 -11.81
N HIS A 77 -7.17 -19.49 -12.73
CA HIS A 77 -8.32 -18.59 -12.65
C HIS A 77 -9.23 -18.93 -11.45
N THR A 78 -9.23 -18.07 -10.45
CA THR A 78 -10.05 -18.18 -9.24
C THR A 78 -11.13 -17.09 -9.21
N PRO A 79 -12.11 -17.16 -8.29
CA PRO A 79 -13.06 -16.07 -8.07
C PRO A 79 -12.39 -14.72 -7.76
N PHE A 80 -11.17 -14.72 -7.21
CA PHE A 80 -10.42 -13.49 -6.89
C PHE A 80 -9.34 -13.15 -7.91
N SER A 81 -9.35 -13.77 -9.09
CA SER A 81 -8.48 -13.39 -10.20
C SER A 81 -8.80 -11.97 -10.67
N LEU A 82 -7.74 -11.19 -10.91
CA LEU A 82 -7.81 -9.78 -11.29
C LEU A 82 -7.56 -9.60 -12.78
N ASN A 83 -8.12 -8.52 -13.34
CA ASN A 83 -7.84 -8.12 -14.71
C ASN A 83 -6.38 -7.65 -14.82
N PRO A 84 -5.58 -8.20 -15.74
CA PRO A 84 -4.16 -7.91 -15.83
C PRO A 84 -3.85 -6.48 -16.24
N VAL A 85 -4.71 -5.84 -17.05
CA VAL A 85 -4.51 -4.47 -17.51
C VAL A 85 -4.71 -3.49 -16.36
N ILE A 86 -5.85 -3.57 -15.68
CA ILE A 86 -6.16 -2.66 -14.55
C ILE A 86 -5.17 -2.89 -13.40
N GLY A 87 -4.85 -4.15 -13.09
CA GLY A 87 -3.86 -4.48 -12.08
C GLY A 87 -2.45 -3.94 -12.42
N SER A 88 -2.06 -3.96 -13.69
CA SER A 88 -0.78 -3.38 -14.13
C SER A 88 -0.77 -1.86 -14.03
N ILE A 89 -1.86 -1.19 -14.43
CA ILE A 89 -2.00 0.28 -14.31
C ILE A 89 -1.89 0.69 -12.84
N TYR A 90 -2.56 -0.02 -11.94
CA TYR A 90 -2.47 0.21 -10.50
C TYR A 90 -1.02 0.22 -10.01
N TRP A 91 -0.26 -0.80 -10.37
CA TRP A 91 1.14 -0.93 -9.98
C TRP A 91 2.05 0.13 -10.62
N ILE A 92 1.83 0.48 -11.89
CA ILE A 92 2.59 1.57 -12.55
C ILE A 92 2.39 2.88 -11.79
N VAL A 93 1.14 3.24 -11.48
CA VAL A 93 0.83 4.46 -10.71
C VAL A 93 1.45 4.39 -9.32
N LEU A 94 1.36 3.24 -8.66
CA LEU A 94 1.96 3.05 -7.34
C LEU A 94 3.49 3.21 -7.38
N PHE A 95 4.18 2.64 -8.38
CA PHE A 95 5.62 2.81 -8.54
C PHE A 95 6.02 4.27 -8.78
N ILE A 96 5.23 5.04 -9.53
CA ILE A 96 5.45 6.48 -9.72
C ILE A 96 5.33 7.22 -8.37
N PHE A 97 4.29 6.95 -7.58
CA PHE A 97 4.17 7.55 -6.25
C PHE A 97 5.32 7.16 -5.33
N GLN A 98 5.78 5.91 -5.39
CA GLN A 98 6.92 5.43 -4.62
C GLN A 98 8.25 6.08 -5.02
N ALA A 99 8.45 6.37 -6.31
CA ALA A 99 9.58 7.19 -6.75
C ALA A 99 9.49 8.62 -6.18
N GLY A 100 8.29 9.20 -6.16
CA GLY A 100 8.04 10.49 -5.51
C GLY A 100 8.27 10.48 -3.99
N TYR A 101 8.05 9.34 -3.32
CA TYR A 101 8.42 9.15 -1.92
C TYR A 101 9.94 9.07 -1.73
N ILE A 102 10.65 8.33 -2.60
CA ILE A 102 12.12 8.25 -2.55
C ILE A 102 12.75 9.64 -2.67
N TYR A 103 12.25 10.47 -3.58
CA TYR A 103 12.70 11.85 -3.71
C TYR A 103 12.56 12.65 -2.40
N GLN A 104 11.52 12.38 -1.61
CA GLN A 104 11.29 13.06 -0.32
C GLN A 104 12.30 12.69 0.77
N LEU A 105 13.09 11.62 0.60
CA LEU A 105 14.26 11.34 1.47
C LEU A 105 15.42 12.34 1.27
N PHE A 106 15.33 13.19 0.25
CA PHE A 106 16.31 14.23 -0.06
C PHE A 106 15.80 15.64 0.23
N VAL A 107 14.50 15.80 0.54
CA VAL A 107 13.85 17.07 0.82
C VAL A 107 13.81 17.33 2.32
N LYS A 108 14.41 18.43 2.79
CA LYS A 108 14.60 18.71 4.22
C LYS A 108 13.28 18.78 4.99
N GLU A 109 12.26 19.46 4.46
CA GLU A 109 10.98 19.67 5.16
C GLU A 109 10.20 18.35 5.37
N ARG A 110 10.49 17.34 4.55
CA ARG A 110 9.76 16.07 4.53
C ARG A 110 10.59 14.88 5.02
N LEU A 111 11.86 15.12 5.33
CA LEU A 111 12.84 14.09 5.66
C LEU A 111 12.45 13.32 6.93
N ALA A 112 12.05 14.00 8.00
CA ALA A 112 11.74 13.35 9.27
C ALA A 112 10.60 12.31 9.12
N SER A 113 9.51 12.70 8.46
CA SER A 113 8.39 11.79 8.17
C SER A 113 8.81 10.67 7.21
N ALA A 114 9.59 10.98 6.17
CA ALA A 114 10.05 9.98 5.21
C ALA A 114 10.96 8.93 5.88
N ILE A 115 11.88 9.34 6.76
CA ILE A 115 12.77 8.42 7.49
C ILE A 115 11.99 7.47 8.41
N ASN A 116 10.88 7.93 9.01
CA ASN A 116 10.04 7.08 9.85
C ASN A 116 9.29 5.99 9.06
N LEU A 117 8.95 6.28 7.80
CA LEU A 117 8.25 5.36 6.89
C LEU A 117 9.21 4.44 6.12
N ALA A 118 10.51 4.75 6.09
CA ALA A 118 11.50 4.02 5.32
C ALA A 118 11.62 2.52 5.68
N PRO A 119 11.59 2.10 6.96
CA PRO A 119 11.62 0.68 7.31
C PRO A 119 10.44 -0.09 6.71
N THR A 120 9.23 0.45 6.84
CA THR A 120 7.99 -0.14 6.30
C THR A 120 8.05 -0.22 4.78
N PHE A 121 8.49 0.85 4.13
CA PHE A 121 8.65 0.90 2.68
C PHE A 121 9.64 -0.14 2.17
N THR A 122 10.82 -0.21 2.79
CA THR A 122 11.86 -1.17 2.41
C THR A 122 11.39 -2.60 2.64
N LEU A 123 10.78 -2.90 3.80
CA LEU A 123 10.26 -4.24 4.09
C LEU A 123 9.15 -4.63 3.10
N ASN A 124 8.23 -3.72 2.78
CA ASN A 124 7.18 -3.96 1.78
C ASN A 124 7.76 -4.32 0.41
N ASN A 125 8.80 -3.61 -0.04
CA ASN A 125 9.43 -3.89 -1.33
C ASN A 125 10.17 -5.23 -1.34
N LEU A 126 10.89 -5.57 -0.26
CA LEU A 126 11.58 -6.86 -0.14
C LEU A 126 10.60 -8.03 -0.07
N LEU A 127 9.50 -7.89 0.67
CA LEU A 127 8.43 -8.88 0.70
C LEU A 127 7.75 -8.98 -0.67
N GLY A 128 7.45 -7.85 -1.32
CA GLY A 128 6.90 -7.81 -2.67
C GLY A 128 7.79 -8.55 -3.69
N PHE A 129 9.10 -8.34 -3.62
CA PHE A 129 10.09 -9.07 -4.42
C PHE A 129 10.00 -10.59 -4.20
N GLY A 130 9.94 -11.03 -2.94
CA GLY A 130 9.78 -12.44 -2.58
C GLY A 130 8.44 -13.02 -3.05
N ILE A 131 7.34 -12.29 -2.87
CA ILE A 131 5.99 -12.69 -3.29
C ILE A 131 5.96 -12.93 -4.80
N ILE A 132 6.51 -12.02 -5.62
CA ILE A 132 6.55 -12.18 -7.08
C ILE A 132 7.33 -13.45 -7.46
N HIS A 133 8.48 -13.69 -6.82
CA HIS A 133 9.30 -14.87 -7.11
C HIS A 133 8.57 -16.17 -6.81
N LEU A 134 7.87 -16.23 -5.67
CA LEU A 134 7.10 -17.38 -5.24
C LEU A 134 5.86 -17.59 -6.11
N TRP A 135 5.12 -16.50 -6.41
CA TRP A 135 3.94 -16.51 -7.28
C TRP A 135 4.24 -17.05 -8.67
N CYS A 136 5.26 -16.50 -9.34
CA CYS A 136 5.65 -16.92 -10.69
C CYS A 136 6.19 -18.36 -10.76
N ARG A 137 6.45 -19.00 -9.62
CA ARG A 137 6.90 -20.39 -9.48
C ARG A 137 5.85 -21.31 -8.82
N SER A 138 4.62 -20.82 -8.64
CA SER A 138 3.50 -21.52 -8.01
C SER A 138 3.71 -21.93 -6.54
N TYR A 139 4.58 -21.25 -5.79
CA TYR A 139 4.71 -21.43 -4.33
C TYR A 139 3.68 -20.59 -3.57
N PHE A 140 2.39 -20.83 -3.84
CA PHE A 140 1.29 -19.98 -3.37
C PHE A 140 1.15 -19.93 -1.84
N GLY A 141 1.41 -21.05 -1.14
CA GLY A 141 1.36 -21.07 0.33
C GLY A 141 2.42 -20.17 0.97
N TRP A 142 3.66 -20.22 0.46
CA TRP A 142 4.74 -19.32 0.91
C TRP A 142 4.50 -17.87 0.47
N ALA A 143 3.96 -17.67 -0.73
CA ALA A 143 3.58 -16.34 -1.18
C ALA A 143 2.51 -15.74 -0.26
N LEU A 144 1.50 -16.52 0.13
CA LEU A 144 0.45 -16.09 1.07
C LEU A 144 1.04 -15.75 2.44
N PHE A 145 1.98 -16.55 2.95
CA PHE A 145 2.67 -16.24 4.20
C PHE A 145 3.37 -14.86 4.14
N LEU A 146 4.12 -14.58 3.07
CA LEU A 146 4.75 -13.26 2.90
C LEU A 146 3.74 -12.13 2.74
N VAL A 147 2.60 -12.36 2.07
CA VAL A 147 1.50 -11.38 1.97
C VAL A 147 0.92 -11.07 3.35
N ILE A 148 0.71 -12.08 4.20
CA ILE A 148 0.21 -11.90 5.58
C ILE A 148 1.20 -11.07 6.40
N VAL A 149 2.49 -11.41 6.35
CA VAL A 149 3.55 -10.64 7.04
C VAL A 149 3.56 -9.19 6.55
N ASN A 150 3.46 -8.98 5.24
CA ASN A 150 3.44 -7.62 4.68
C ASN A 150 2.19 -6.84 5.08
N TRP A 151 1.03 -7.50 5.11
CA TRP A 151 -0.21 -6.89 5.52
C TRP A 151 -0.16 -6.41 6.98
N PHE A 152 0.43 -7.20 7.90
CA PHE A 152 0.66 -6.75 9.27
C PHE A 152 1.65 -5.59 9.36
N ASN A 153 2.78 -5.66 8.65
CA ASN A 153 3.75 -4.57 8.56
C ASN A 153 3.08 -3.25 8.15
N LEU A 154 2.28 -3.28 7.09
CA LEU A 154 1.57 -2.11 6.58
C LEU A 154 0.46 -1.65 7.53
N THR A 155 -0.30 -2.58 8.12
CA THR A 155 -1.41 -2.25 9.05
C THR A 155 -0.88 -1.57 10.32
N PHE A 156 0.15 -2.12 10.94
CA PHE A 156 0.76 -1.51 12.12
C PHE A 156 1.38 -0.16 11.81
N SER A 157 2.06 -0.03 10.66
CA SER A 157 2.65 1.23 10.23
C SER A 157 1.59 2.29 9.91
N TYR A 158 0.46 1.87 9.33
CA TYR A 158 -0.67 2.76 9.06
C TYR A 158 -1.23 3.34 10.36
N PHE A 159 -1.41 2.52 11.39
CA PHE A 159 -1.90 2.99 12.69
C PHE A 159 -0.86 3.79 13.48
N ALA A 160 0.43 3.52 13.30
CA ALA A 160 1.50 4.31 13.91
C ALA A 160 1.65 5.71 13.27
N TYR A 161 1.41 5.82 11.96
CA TYR A 161 1.64 7.06 11.20
C TYR A 161 0.41 7.51 10.38
N PRO A 162 -0.78 7.69 10.98
CA PRO A 162 -2.02 8.01 10.24
C PRO A 162 -2.04 9.42 9.64
N LYS A 163 -1.14 10.32 10.08
CA LYS A 163 -1.07 11.73 9.66
C LYS A 163 0.12 12.03 8.75
N SER A 164 0.71 11.02 8.13
CA SER A 164 1.83 11.24 7.20
C SER A 164 1.43 12.14 6.03
N PRO A 165 2.38 12.94 5.48
CA PRO A 165 2.13 13.76 4.30
C PRO A 165 1.53 12.93 3.16
N LYS A 166 0.51 13.47 2.48
CA LYS A 166 -0.37 12.70 1.58
C LYS A 166 0.38 11.86 0.55
N ILE A 167 1.40 12.42 -0.12
CA ILE A 167 2.17 11.67 -1.12
C ILE A 167 2.91 10.48 -0.49
N GLN A 168 3.51 10.67 0.70
CA GLN A 168 4.19 9.59 1.42
C GLN A 168 3.21 8.53 1.88
N HIS A 169 2.05 8.97 2.37
CA HIS A 169 0.98 8.10 2.83
C HIS A 169 0.44 7.22 1.71
N ILE A 170 0.13 7.80 0.54
CA ILE A 170 -0.35 7.06 -0.64
C ILE A 170 0.71 6.05 -1.10
N ALA A 171 1.96 6.51 -1.22
CA ALA A 171 3.06 5.71 -1.76
C ALA A 171 3.47 4.52 -0.88
N VAL A 172 3.50 4.71 0.44
CA VAL A 172 4.07 3.75 1.39
C VAL A 172 3.00 2.97 2.15
N LEU A 173 1.87 3.60 2.46
CA LEU A 173 0.86 3.03 3.35
C LEU A 173 -0.41 2.67 2.57
N ALA A 174 -1.19 3.64 2.12
CA ALA A 174 -2.54 3.39 1.60
C ALA A 174 -2.57 2.49 0.35
N GLY A 175 -1.76 2.81 -0.67
CA GLY A 175 -1.68 2.01 -1.90
C GLY A 175 -1.16 0.59 -1.63
N PRO A 176 0.01 0.42 -1.00
CA PRO A 176 0.52 -0.91 -0.70
C PRO A 176 -0.41 -1.72 0.23
N LEU A 177 -1.06 -1.07 1.19
CA LEU A 177 -2.00 -1.72 2.11
C LEU A 177 -3.23 -2.26 1.39
N ALA A 178 -3.84 -1.46 0.50
CA ALA A 178 -4.97 -1.89 -0.31
C ALA A 178 -4.60 -3.10 -1.18
N TRP A 179 -3.44 -3.07 -1.84
CA TRP A 179 -2.94 -4.20 -2.61
C TRP A 179 -2.67 -5.43 -1.74
N SER A 180 -2.04 -5.25 -0.57
CA SER A 180 -1.71 -6.37 0.32
C SER A 180 -2.97 -7.05 0.84
N PHE A 181 -4.01 -6.28 1.16
CA PHE A 181 -5.31 -6.82 1.55
C PHE A 181 -5.97 -7.61 0.41
N VAL A 182 -6.02 -7.06 -0.80
CA VAL A 182 -6.52 -7.76 -1.99
C VAL A 182 -5.71 -9.02 -2.28
N SER A 183 -4.40 -8.97 -2.08
CA SER A 183 -3.50 -10.10 -2.28
C SER A 183 -3.77 -11.25 -1.32
N LEU A 184 -4.31 -11.01 -0.12
CA LEU A 184 -4.74 -12.09 0.77
C LEU A 184 -5.78 -12.98 0.09
N TYR A 185 -6.73 -12.37 -0.61
CA TYR A 185 -7.78 -13.08 -1.35
C TYR A 185 -7.24 -13.67 -2.66
N TRP A 186 -6.49 -12.89 -3.43
CA TRP A 186 -5.95 -13.31 -4.73
C TRP A 186 -4.98 -14.49 -4.58
N VAL A 187 -4.00 -14.37 -3.68
CA VAL A 187 -3.01 -15.44 -3.42
C VAL A 187 -3.62 -16.56 -2.58
N GLY A 188 -4.49 -16.26 -1.63
CA GLY A 188 -5.17 -17.27 -0.81
C GLY A 188 -6.09 -18.19 -1.61
N ALA A 189 -6.82 -17.65 -2.58
CA ALA A 189 -7.64 -18.45 -3.49
C ALA A 189 -6.78 -19.37 -4.37
N ALA A 190 -5.63 -18.89 -4.85
CA ALA A 190 -4.68 -19.71 -5.60
C ALA A 190 -4.05 -20.80 -4.73
N ALA A 191 -3.69 -20.49 -3.48
CA ALA A 191 -3.10 -21.44 -2.53
C ALA A 191 -4.05 -22.58 -2.13
N THR A 192 -5.36 -22.28 -2.05
CA THR A 192 -6.41 -23.26 -1.71
C THR A 192 -7.02 -23.95 -2.94
N ASN A 193 -6.53 -23.64 -4.15
CA ASN A 193 -7.04 -24.19 -5.41
C ASN A 193 -8.56 -23.98 -5.59
N ALA A 194 -9.01 -22.76 -5.26
CA ALA A 194 -10.42 -22.35 -5.19
C ALA A 194 -11.08 -22.22 -6.59
N HIS A 195 -11.37 -23.35 -7.24
CA HIS A 195 -11.96 -23.38 -8.60
C HIS A 195 -13.38 -23.96 -8.67
N HIS A 196 -13.91 -24.50 -7.57
CA HIS A 196 -15.20 -25.21 -7.52
C HIS A 196 -16.36 -24.30 -7.09
N VAL A 197 -17.61 -24.77 -7.23
CA VAL A 197 -18.82 -23.98 -6.98
C VAL A 197 -18.90 -23.48 -5.53
N ALA A 198 -18.57 -24.30 -4.53
CA ALA A 198 -18.57 -23.87 -3.13
C ALA A 198 -17.61 -22.69 -2.89
N ALA A 199 -16.40 -22.73 -3.48
CA ALA A 199 -15.47 -21.61 -3.42
C ALA A 199 -16.03 -20.32 -4.03
N ARG A 200 -16.88 -20.40 -5.06
CA ARG A 200 -17.57 -19.24 -5.63
C ARG A 200 -18.64 -18.67 -4.71
N VAL A 201 -19.41 -19.52 -4.04
CA VAL A 201 -20.40 -19.09 -3.03
C VAL A 201 -19.69 -18.36 -1.89
N VAL A 202 -18.61 -18.95 -1.39
CA VAL A 202 -17.75 -18.33 -0.37
C VAL A 202 -17.20 -17.00 -0.88
N ALA A 203 -16.64 -16.95 -2.09
CA ALA A 203 -16.10 -15.71 -2.66
C ALA A 203 -17.14 -14.59 -2.78
N ASN A 204 -18.39 -14.90 -3.11
CA ASN A 204 -19.49 -13.94 -3.16
C ASN A 204 -19.81 -13.30 -1.80
N VAL A 205 -19.57 -14.01 -0.69
CA VAL A 205 -19.70 -13.44 0.66
C VAL A 205 -18.46 -12.65 1.02
N PHE A 206 -17.28 -13.22 0.79
CA PHE A 206 -16.00 -12.63 1.19
C PHE A 206 -15.63 -11.37 0.41
N ILE A 207 -16.13 -11.15 -0.82
CA ILE A 207 -15.86 -9.91 -1.56
C ILE A 207 -16.36 -8.67 -0.80
N TRP A 208 -17.43 -8.78 -0.02
CA TRP A 208 -17.97 -7.66 0.77
C TRP A 208 -17.02 -7.19 1.87
N SER A 209 -16.05 -8.02 2.29
CA SER A 209 -15.01 -7.57 3.21
C SER A 209 -14.18 -6.41 2.62
N TRP A 210 -14.08 -6.30 1.29
CA TRP A 210 -13.37 -5.20 0.64
C TRP A 210 -14.10 -3.88 0.84
N LEU A 211 -15.43 -3.91 0.81
CA LEU A 211 -16.26 -2.74 1.15
C LEU A 211 -16.11 -2.37 2.62
N VAL A 212 -16.21 -3.35 3.52
CA VAL A 212 -16.08 -3.11 4.97
C VAL A 212 -14.69 -2.57 5.30
N TYR A 213 -13.65 -3.15 4.73
CA TYR A 213 -12.26 -2.75 4.94
C TYR A 213 -12.01 -1.33 4.40
N GLY A 214 -12.41 -1.04 3.16
CA GLY A 214 -12.29 0.31 2.60
C GLY A 214 -13.15 1.34 3.35
N GLY A 215 -14.38 0.97 3.69
CA GLY A 215 -15.31 1.78 4.47
C GLY A 215 -14.75 2.11 5.86
N PHE A 216 -14.09 1.17 6.52
CA PHE A 216 -13.42 1.41 7.80
C PHE A 216 -12.36 2.52 7.69
N TYR A 217 -11.48 2.49 6.68
CA TYR A 217 -10.48 3.55 6.51
C TYR A 217 -11.09 4.89 6.09
N LEU A 218 -12.15 4.87 5.27
CA LEU A 218 -12.90 6.06 4.88
C LEU A 218 -13.62 6.71 6.07
N VAL A 219 -14.20 5.94 6.97
CA VAL A 219 -14.98 6.47 8.11
C VAL A 219 -14.07 6.79 9.30
N ALA A 220 -13.21 5.85 9.72
CA ALA A 220 -12.39 6.01 10.93
C ALA A 220 -11.20 6.95 10.71
N PHE A 221 -10.56 6.91 9.53
CA PHE A 221 -9.37 7.70 9.23
C PHE A 221 -9.62 8.84 8.25
N LYS A 222 -10.82 8.92 7.64
CA LYS A 222 -11.13 9.87 6.57
C LYS A 222 -10.11 9.81 5.43
N ASP A 223 -9.66 8.59 5.14
CA ASP A 223 -8.64 8.35 4.13
C ASP A 223 -9.28 7.92 2.81
N TRP A 224 -9.50 8.92 1.94
CA TRP A 224 -9.98 8.70 0.58
C TRP A 224 -9.01 7.87 -0.27
N SER A 225 -7.72 7.82 0.06
CA SER A 225 -6.72 7.17 -0.78
C SER A 225 -6.81 5.64 -0.73
N VAL A 226 -7.06 5.06 0.45
CA VAL A 226 -7.37 3.63 0.59
C VAL A 226 -8.65 3.28 -0.16
N GLY A 227 -9.67 4.14 -0.06
CA GLY A 227 -10.94 3.96 -0.77
C GLY A 227 -10.79 3.94 -2.30
N PHE A 228 -10.07 4.89 -2.90
CA PHE A 228 -9.79 4.88 -4.34
C PHE A 228 -8.92 3.70 -4.77
N ALA A 229 -7.92 3.33 -3.96
CA ALA A 229 -7.06 2.18 -4.24
C ALA A 229 -7.88 0.88 -4.28
N LEU A 230 -8.72 0.64 -3.27
CA LEU A 230 -9.61 -0.53 -3.23
C LEU A 230 -10.69 -0.48 -4.31
N SER A 231 -11.27 0.69 -4.60
CA SER A 231 -12.20 0.86 -5.72
C SER A 231 -11.56 0.39 -7.04
N THR A 232 -10.33 0.82 -7.32
CA THR A 232 -9.59 0.45 -8.53
C THR A 232 -9.33 -1.06 -8.60
N LEU A 233 -8.90 -1.67 -7.49
CA LEU A 233 -8.66 -3.11 -7.43
C LEU A 233 -9.95 -3.93 -7.51
N THR A 234 -11.05 -3.41 -6.94
CA THR A 234 -12.37 -4.03 -7.07
C THR A 234 -12.86 -3.97 -8.52
N ALA A 235 -12.60 -2.87 -9.23
CA ALA A 235 -12.85 -2.77 -10.67
C ALA A 235 -12.05 -3.82 -11.45
N ALA A 236 -10.78 -4.03 -11.11
CA ALA A 236 -9.94 -5.05 -11.72
C ALA A 236 -10.54 -6.46 -11.54
N LEU A 237 -11.06 -6.78 -10.34
CA LEU A 237 -11.76 -8.03 -10.08
C LEU A 237 -13.07 -8.12 -10.88
N GLY A 238 -13.89 -7.07 -10.86
CA GLY A 238 -15.19 -7.02 -11.55
C GLY A 238 -15.05 -7.25 -13.05
N VAL A 239 -14.11 -6.57 -13.70
CA VAL A 239 -13.81 -6.77 -15.14
C VAL A 239 -13.32 -8.18 -15.41
N SER A 240 -12.45 -8.75 -14.56
CA SER A 240 -11.98 -10.13 -14.73
C SER A 240 -13.13 -11.14 -14.67
N GLN A 241 -14.03 -11.00 -13.68
CA GLN A 241 -15.14 -11.93 -13.53
C GLN A 241 -16.19 -11.75 -14.63
N PHE A 242 -16.46 -10.51 -15.03
CA PHE A 242 -17.38 -10.18 -16.13
C PHE A 242 -16.96 -10.82 -17.46
N LEU A 243 -15.66 -10.79 -17.78
CA LEU A 243 -15.13 -11.35 -19.02
C LEU A 243 -14.98 -12.88 -19.01
N THR A 244 -15.08 -13.53 -17.84
CA THR A 244 -14.76 -14.96 -17.71
C THR A 244 -15.97 -15.85 -17.48
N VAL A 245 -16.99 -15.42 -16.73
CA VAL A 245 -18.10 -16.31 -16.33
C VAL A 245 -19.45 -15.60 -16.32
N ILE A 246 -20.39 -16.11 -17.12
CA ILE A 246 -21.76 -15.57 -17.30
C ILE A 246 -22.65 -15.78 -16.06
N VAL A 247 -22.38 -16.79 -15.22
CA VAL A 247 -23.24 -17.19 -14.06
C VAL A 247 -22.56 -16.94 -12.71
N ALA A 248 -21.93 -15.78 -12.53
CA ALA A 248 -21.35 -15.40 -11.25
C ALA A 248 -21.81 -13.98 -10.85
N LEU A 249 -22.65 -13.86 -9.81
CA LEU A 249 -23.08 -12.59 -9.23
C LEU A 249 -21.91 -11.70 -8.76
N GLN A 250 -20.71 -12.27 -8.67
CA GLN A 250 -19.50 -11.62 -8.18
C GLN A 250 -19.13 -10.34 -8.96
N TRP A 251 -19.34 -10.28 -10.27
CA TRP A 251 -19.04 -9.07 -11.04
C TRP A 251 -19.99 -7.91 -10.68
N ILE A 252 -21.27 -8.20 -10.39
CA ILE A 252 -22.25 -7.22 -9.93
C ILE A 252 -21.82 -6.68 -8.56
N PHE A 253 -21.46 -7.57 -7.63
CA PHE A 253 -20.98 -7.19 -6.31
C PHE A 253 -19.70 -6.37 -6.40
N ALA A 254 -18.76 -6.76 -7.24
CA ALA A 254 -17.53 -6.02 -7.47
C ALA A 254 -17.78 -4.60 -7.98
N PHE A 255 -18.62 -4.42 -9.01
CA PHE A 255 -18.91 -3.08 -9.51
C PHE A 255 -19.73 -2.23 -8.52
N THR A 256 -20.60 -2.87 -7.72
CA THR A 256 -21.32 -2.18 -6.64
C THR A 256 -20.35 -1.66 -5.59
N ILE A 257 -19.44 -2.52 -5.11
CA ILE A 257 -18.43 -2.17 -4.11
C ILE A 257 -17.49 -1.08 -4.65
N MET A 258 -17.03 -1.23 -5.90
CA MET A 258 -16.24 -0.19 -6.60
C MET A 258 -16.98 1.15 -6.60
N ALA A 259 -18.23 1.19 -7.08
CA ALA A 259 -19.00 2.43 -7.17
C ALA A 259 -19.19 3.09 -5.79
N VAL A 260 -19.55 2.30 -4.77
CA VAL A 260 -19.72 2.80 -3.40
C VAL A 260 -18.42 3.35 -2.83
N LEU A 261 -17.31 2.59 -2.92
CA LEU A 261 -16.01 3.05 -2.44
C LEU A 261 -15.53 4.29 -3.20
N PHE A 262 -15.75 4.36 -4.51
CA PHE A 262 -15.40 5.52 -5.32
C PHE A 262 -16.16 6.78 -4.87
N VAL A 263 -17.49 6.69 -4.78
CA VAL A 263 -18.34 7.83 -4.38
C VAL A 263 -18.00 8.28 -2.96
N LEU A 264 -17.87 7.35 -2.01
CA LEU A 264 -17.47 7.70 -0.64
C LEU A 264 -16.07 8.34 -0.60
N SER A 265 -15.14 7.88 -1.42
CA SER A 265 -13.81 8.50 -1.53
C SER A 265 -13.87 9.92 -2.08
N VAL A 266 -14.70 10.17 -3.09
CA VAL A 266 -14.93 11.53 -3.64
C VAL A 266 -15.52 12.46 -2.57
N ILE A 267 -16.54 12.00 -1.83
CA ILE A 267 -17.16 12.77 -0.74
C ILE A 267 -16.12 13.13 0.33
N VAL A 268 -15.29 12.17 0.74
CA VAL A 268 -14.24 12.40 1.75
C VAL A 268 -13.10 13.28 1.20
N ALA A 269 -12.79 13.20 -0.09
CA ALA A 269 -11.76 14.02 -0.73
C ALA A 269 -12.19 15.49 -0.91
N PHE A 270 -13.47 15.72 -1.24
CA PHE A 270 -14.03 17.03 -1.54
C PHE A 270 -15.30 17.32 -0.71
N PRO A 271 -15.17 17.56 0.60
CA PRO A 271 -16.33 17.84 1.46
C PRO A 271 -17.06 19.12 1.05
N ASP A 272 -16.32 20.16 0.64
CA ASP A 272 -16.89 21.46 0.28
C ASP A 272 -17.74 21.40 -1.01
N ALA A 273 -17.37 20.51 -1.94
CA ALA A 273 -18.12 20.31 -3.19
C ALA A 273 -19.38 19.43 -3.00
N THR A 274 -19.45 18.68 -1.90
CA THR A 274 -20.55 17.74 -1.64
C THR A 274 -21.52 18.22 -0.58
N GLY A 275 -21.21 19.32 0.13
CA GLY A 275 -22.05 19.89 1.18
C GLY A 275 -22.23 18.99 2.41
N VAL A 276 -21.50 17.86 2.48
CA VAL A 276 -21.56 16.91 3.58
C VAL A 276 -20.40 17.22 4.53
N GLU A 277 -20.68 17.97 5.59
CA GLU A 277 -19.75 18.14 6.71
C GLU A 277 -19.67 16.83 7.52
N LEU A 278 -18.84 15.89 7.06
CA LEU A 278 -18.44 14.75 7.88
C LEU A 278 -17.51 15.24 9.00
N GLY A 279 -18.09 15.90 10.01
CA GLY A 279 -17.50 16.33 11.28
C GLY A 279 -15.97 16.42 11.29
N ARG A 280 -15.39 17.30 10.46
CA ARG A 280 -13.98 17.68 10.64
C ARG A 280 -13.96 18.41 11.98
N GLY A 281 -13.33 17.80 12.99
CA GLY A 281 -12.92 18.55 14.18
C GLY A 281 -12.23 19.82 13.67
N HIS A 282 -12.76 20.96 14.09
CA HIS A 282 -12.43 22.30 13.62
C HIS A 282 -10.98 22.38 13.13
N VAL A 283 -10.79 22.68 11.85
CA VAL A 283 -9.54 23.29 11.39
C VAL A 283 -9.49 24.63 12.11
N VAL A 284 -8.80 24.67 13.24
CA VAL A 284 -8.39 25.93 13.84
C VAL A 284 -7.57 26.61 12.76
N SER A 285 -8.04 27.77 12.30
CA SER A 285 -7.34 28.57 11.31
C SER A 285 -5.92 28.84 11.81
N ALA A 286 -4.94 28.74 10.93
CA ALA A 286 -3.54 29.10 11.22
C ALA A 286 -3.39 30.56 11.69
N ASP A 287 -4.44 31.38 11.57
CA ASP A 287 -4.50 32.74 12.08
C ASP A 287 -4.63 32.83 13.61
N ARG A 288 -5.15 31.78 14.29
CA ARG A 288 -5.22 31.76 15.77
C ARG A 288 -3.86 31.44 16.42
N GLU A 289 -2.89 30.90 15.67
CA GLU A 289 -1.49 30.77 16.13
C GLU A 289 -0.70 32.09 16.03
N ARG A 290 -1.31 33.16 15.48
CA ARG A 290 -0.71 34.51 15.37
C ARG A 290 -1.48 35.58 16.15
N GLU A 291 -2.24 35.21 17.18
CA GLU A 291 -2.75 36.21 18.14
C GLU A 291 -1.70 36.44 19.24
N PRO A 292 -1.16 37.67 19.38
CA PRO A 292 -0.28 37.99 20.49
C PRO A 292 -1.07 37.94 21.81
N LEU A 293 -0.58 37.15 22.77
CA LEU A 293 -1.09 37.10 24.15
C LEU A 293 -0.89 38.45 24.84
N LEU A 294 -1.82 39.37 24.65
CA LEU A 294 -1.86 40.65 25.35
C LEU A 294 -3.26 40.91 25.94
N GLN A 295 -3.68 40.11 26.93
CA GLN A 295 -4.68 40.47 27.95
C GLN A 295 -4.43 39.57 29.19
N GLY A 296 -4.05 40.03 30.38
CA GLY A 296 -3.75 41.37 30.84
C GLY A 296 -2.92 41.30 32.14
N GLU A 297 -2.01 42.26 32.28
CA GLU A 297 -1.58 42.78 33.58
C GLU A 297 -2.27 44.13 33.75
N ALA A 298 -3.20 44.19 34.71
CA ALA A 298 -3.63 45.39 35.41
C ALA A 298 -4.30 44.95 36.72
#